data_AF-A0A0A0I4N5-F1
#
_entry.id   AF-A0A0A0I4N5-F1
#
_cell.length_a   1.000
_cell.length_b   1.000
_cell.length_c   1.000
_cell.angle_alpha   90.00
_cell.angle_beta   90.00
_cell.angle_gamma   90.00
#
_symmetry.space_group_name_H-M   'P 1'
#
loop_
_entity.id
_entity.type
_entity.pdbx_description
1 polymer ?
#
loop_
_entity_poly.entity_id
_entity_poly.type
_entity_poly.pdbx_seq_one_letter_code
_entity_poly.pdbx_strand_id
1 'polypeptide(L)'
;FISTDLVLKPLDILFKYTDRWVIEPFFRDCKNYLGLDSYQVRSERSILRYLTIMFITYTYCKLYSSKTLQFNTGLKLAKNNFKKAQIIFIYSAALNGQPIEKIFENLKIA
;
A
#
# COMPACT_ATOMS: atom_id res chain seq x y z
N PHE A 1 6.85 26.70 19.08
CA PHE A 1 7.46 25.39 18.79
C PHE A 1 8.56 25.14 19.80
N ILE A 2 8.66 23.93 20.34
CA ILE A 2 9.67 23.55 21.33
C ILE A 2 10.59 22.51 20.67
N SER A 3 11.89 22.63 20.89
CA SER A 3 12.91 21.69 20.40
C SER A 3 13.83 21.30 21.55
N THR A 4 14.26 20.04 21.58
CA THR A 4 15.32 19.58 22.48
C THR A 4 16.71 19.90 21.94
N ASP A 5 16.80 20.31 20.67
CA ASP A 5 18.02 20.77 20.04
C ASP A 5 18.27 22.24 20.40
N LEU A 6 19.28 22.48 21.23
CA LEU A 6 19.66 23.80 21.74
C LEU A 6 20.42 24.66 20.71
N VAL A 7 20.89 24.05 19.61
CA VAL A 7 21.70 24.72 18.58
C VAL A 7 20.82 25.22 17.43
N LEU A 8 19.61 24.67 17.27
CA LEU A 8 18.71 25.03 16.18
C LEU A 8 18.20 26.48 16.30
N LYS A 9 18.23 27.22 15.19
CA LYS A 9 17.63 28.55 15.14
C LYS A 9 16.10 28.44 15.12
N PRO A 10 15.36 29.44 15.62
CA PRO A 10 13.89 29.41 15.61
C PRO A 10 13.25 29.12 14.25
N LEU A 11 13.85 29.63 13.16
CA LEU A 11 13.37 29.41 11.79
C LEU A 11 13.53 27.94 11.35
N ASP A 12 14.65 27.31 11.71
CA ASP A 12 14.92 25.90 11.39
C ASP A 12 13.95 24.97 12.12
N ILE A 13 13.53 25.34 13.34
CA ILE A 13 12.51 24.60 14.10
C ILE A 13 11.18 24.65 13.35
N LEU A 14 10.81 25.81 12.82
CA LEU A 14 9.59 25.97 12.04
C LEU A 14 9.63 25.14 10.75
N PHE A 15 10.74 25.21 10.00
CA PHE A 15 10.92 24.41 8.79
C PHE A 15 10.81 22.91 9.08
N LYS A 16 11.50 22.42 10.12
CA LYS A 16 11.41 21.01 10.51
C LYS A 16 10.00 20.58 10.91
N TYR A 17 9.21 21.50 11.47
CA TYR A 17 7.81 21.21 11.80
C TYR A 17 6.92 21.08 10.54
N THR A 18 7.30 21.68 9.40
CA THR A 18 6.55 21.53 8.15
C THR A 18 6.59 20.10 7.60
N ASP A 19 7.69 19.37 7.83
CA ASP A 19 7.84 17.97 7.40
C ASP A 19 6.81 17.04 8.06
N ARG A 20 6.28 17.43 9.24
CA ARG A 20 5.23 16.67 9.94
C ARG A 20 4.00 16.45 9.06
N TRP A 21 3.67 17.40 8.18
CA TRP A 21 2.46 17.35 7.36
C TRP A 21 2.40 16.10 6.48
N VAL A 22 3.56 15.55 6.09
CA VAL A 22 3.67 14.35 5.23
C VAL A 22 3.02 13.11 5.86
N ILE A 23 2.87 13.06 7.19
CA ILE A 23 2.21 11.94 7.87
C ILE A 23 0.69 11.95 7.69
N GLU A 24 0.07 13.10 7.42
CA GLU A 24 -1.39 13.22 7.32
C GLU A 24 -1.94 12.54 6.05
N PRO A 25 -1.34 12.75 4.85
CA PRO A 25 -1.67 11.95 3.67
C PRO A 25 -1.44 10.45 3.90
N PHE A 26 -0.38 10.04 4.59
CA PHE A 26 -0.13 8.63 4.91
C PHE A 26 -1.29 8.00 5.69
N PHE A 27 -1.74 8.63 6.78
CA PHE A 27 -2.86 8.10 7.56
C PHE A 27 -4.17 8.16 6.79
N ARG A 28 -4.40 9.21 5.99
CA ARG A 28 -5.58 9.33 5.12
C ARG A 28 -5.64 8.15 4.15
N ASP A 29 -4.55 7.85 3.47
CA ASP A 29 -4.46 6.76 2.52
C ASP A 29 -4.65 5.40 3.19
N CYS A 30 -4.02 5.18 4.36
CA CYS A 30 -4.17 3.92 5.10
C CYS A 30 -5.60 3.68 5.55
N LYS A 31 -6.32 4.71 6.00
CA LYS A 31 -7.74 4.60 6.34
C LYS A 31 -8.58 4.29 5.09
N ASN A 32 -8.50 5.15 4.08
CA ASN A 32 -9.36 5.08 2.91
C ASN A 32 -9.15 3.84 2.04
N TYR A 33 -7.93 3.31 1.95
CA TYR A 33 -7.59 2.26 0.99
C TYR A 33 -7.08 0.97 1.63
N LEU A 34 -6.57 1.02 2.86
CA LEU A 34 -5.98 -0.15 3.55
C LEU A 34 -6.77 -0.58 4.80
N GLY A 35 -7.91 0.06 5.09
CA GLY A 35 -8.86 -0.36 6.13
C GLY A 35 -8.41 -0.07 7.56
N LEU A 36 -7.54 0.93 7.76
CA LEU A 36 -7.02 1.25 9.10
C LEU A 36 -8.12 1.73 10.06
N ASP A 37 -9.13 2.42 9.56
CA ASP A 37 -10.26 2.94 10.33
C ASP A 37 -11.31 1.87 10.68
N SER A 38 -11.40 0.82 9.87
CA SER A 38 -12.34 -0.29 10.03
C SER A 38 -11.75 -1.49 10.75
N TYR A 39 -10.45 -1.50 11.04
CA TYR A 39 -9.79 -2.58 11.78
C TYR A 39 -10.22 -2.62 13.25
N GLN A 40 -10.79 -3.74 13.71
CA GLN A 40 -11.34 -3.88 15.08
C GLN A 40 -10.69 -4.97 15.93
N VAL A 41 -9.78 -5.78 15.38
CA VAL A 41 -9.17 -6.88 16.14
C VAL A 41 -8.23 -6.32 17.22
N ARG A 42 -8.40 -6.77 18.47
CA ARG A 42 -7.70 -6.20 19.65
C ARG A 42 -6.50 -7.02 20.14
N SER A 43 -6.22 -8.17 19.52
CA SER A 43 -5.03 -8.96 19.86
C SER A 43 -3.78 -8.24 19.37
N GLU A 44 -2.80 -8.06 20.26
CA GLU A 44 -1.49 -7.47 19.93
C GLU A 44 -0.86 -8.14 18.70
N ARG A 45 -0.83 -9.48 18.68
CA ARG A 45 -0.27 -10.25 17.56
C ARG A 45 -0.96 -9.94 16.24
N SER A 46 -2.28 -9.80 16.26
CA SER A 46 -3.06 -9.48 15.07
C SER A 46 -2.84 -8.04 14.61
N ILE A 47 -2.79 -7.09 15.55
CA ILE A 47 -2.50 -5.69 15.28
C ILE A 47 -1.13 -5.55 14.62
N LEU A 48 -0.10 -6.19 15.18
CA LEU A 48 1.25 -6.17 14.63
C LEU A 48 1.28 -6.72 13.20
N ARG A 49 0.66 -7.89 12.96
CA ARG A 49 0.59 -8.49 11.61
C ARG A 49 -0.10 -7.57 10.61
N TYR A 50 -1.24 -7.00 11.00
CA TYR A 50 -2.00 -6.09 10.15
C TYR A 50 -1.17 -4.86 9.81
N LEU A 51 -0.58 -4.18 10.80
CA LEU A 51 0.24 -3.00 10.59
C LEU A 51 1.44 -3.32 9.70
N THR A 52 2.13 -4.44 9.91
CA THR A 52 3.25 -4.85 9.06
C THR A 52 2.83 -4.99 7.59
N ILE A 53 1.74 -5.71 7.30
CA ILE A 53 1.25 -5.91 5.93
C ILE A 53 0.81 -4.57 5.31
N MET A 54 0.14 -3.73 6.09
CA MET A 54 -0.29 -2.40 5.68
C MET A 54 0.90 -1.52 5.30
N PHE A 55 1.93 -1.44 6.14
CA PHE A 55 3.16 -0.67 5.87
C PHE A 55 3.89 -1.17 4.63
N ILE A 56 4.02 -2.50 4.47
CA ILE A 56 4.63 -3.10 3.28
C ILE A 56 3.84 -2.73 2.03
N THR A 57 2.51 -2.84 2.07
CA THR A 57 1.63 -2.55 0.94
C THR A 57 1.68 -1.06 0.56
N TYR A 58 1.63 -0.18 1.56
CA TYR A 58 1.77 1.26 1.35
C TYR A 58 3.09 1.61 0.67
N THR A 59 4.19 1.08 1.22
CA THR A 59 5.55 1.33 0.72
C THR A 59 5.72 0.78 -0.69
N TYR A 60 5.28 -0.46 -0.93
CA TYR A 60 5.28 -1.07 -2.25
C TYR A 60 4.54 -0.21 -3.27
N CYS A 61 3.30 0.20 -2.97
CA CYS A 61 2.52 1.04 -3.88
C CYS A 61 3.21 2.39 -4.12
N LYS A 62 3.73 3.03 -3.08
CA LYS A 62 4.44 4.31 -3.22
C LYS A 62 5.62 4.20 -4.17
N LEU A 63 6.45 3.17 -4.01
CA LEU A 63 7.59 2.90 -4.89
C LEU A 63 7.16 2.48 -6.30
N TYR A 64 6.04 1.77 -6.43
CA TYR A 64 5.49 1.34 -7.72
C TYR A 64 5.07 2.51 -8.63
N SER A 65 4.72 3.65 -8.03
CA SER A 65 4.44 4.89 -8.76
C SER A 65 5.69 5.54 -9.35
N SER A 66 6.89 4.98 -9.08
CA SER A 66 8.18 5.47 -9.54
C SER A 66 8.38 6.95 -9.19
N LYS A 67 8.47 7.82 -10.22
CA LYS A 67 8.88 9.23 -10.09
C LYS A 67 7.95 10.08 -9.22
N THR A 68 6.68 9.73 -9.09
CA THR A 68 5.71 10.57 -8.37
C THR A 68 5.68 10.27 -6.87
N LEU A 69 6.11 9.07 -6.44
CA LEU A 69 6.00 8.58 -5.06
C LEU A 69 4.58 8.80 -4.47
N GLN A 70 3.56 8.76 -5.31
CA GLN A 70 2.16 8.91 -4.92
C GLN A 70 1.53 7.53 -4.73
N PHE A 71 1.06 7.27 -3.50
CA PHE A 71 0.45 5.99 -3.13
C PHE A 71 -0.73 5.61 -4.05
N ASN A 72 -1.69 6.50 -4.26
CA ASN A 72 -2.88 6.21 -5.08
C ASN A 72 -2.54 5.85 -6.54
N THR A 73 -1.58 6.56 -7.12
CA THR A 73 -1.09 6.27 -8.48
C THR A 73 -0.49 4.88 -8.54
N GLY A 74 0.39 4.55 -7.59
CA GLY A 74 1.02 3.24 -7.52
C GLY A 74 0.04 2.11 -7.21
N LEU A 75 -0.94 2.33 -6.34
CA LEU A 75 -2.01 1.39 -6.05
C LEU A 75 -2.84 1.08 -7.30
N LYS A 76 -3.22 2.10 -8.06
CA LYS A 76 -3.95 1.94 -9.33
C LYS A 76 -3.13 1.15 -10.36
N LEU A 77 -1.84 1.47 -10.49
CA LEU A 77 -0.93 0.78 -11.40
C LEU A 77 -0.74 -0.69 -10.99
N ALA A 78 -0.49 -0.97 -9.72
CA ALA A 78 -0.33 -2.33 -9.20
C ALA A 78 -1.58 -3.18 -9.44
N LYS A 79 -2.77 -2.64 -9.14
CA LYS A 79 -4.05 -3.30 -9.42
C LYS A 79 -4.25 -3.59 -10.91
N ASN A 80 -3.92 -2.63 -11.78
CA ASN A 80 -4.04 -2.82 -13.22
C ASN A 80 -3.08 -3.86 -13.76
N ASN A 81 -1.83 -3.87 -13.29
CA ASN A 81 -0.84 -4.84 -13.73
C ASN A 81 -1.15 -6.25 -13.22
N PHE A 82 -1.70 -6.38 -12.02
CA PHE A 82 -2.24 -7.65 -11.53
C PHE A 82 -3.36 -8.18 -12.44
N LYS A 83 -4.34 -7.34 -12.81
CA LYS A 83 -5.40 -7.72 -13.76
C LYS A 83 -4.84 -8.16 -15.11
N LYS A 84 -3.87 -7.43 -15.66
CA LYS A 84 -3.21 -7.81 -16.91
C LYS A 84 -2.52 -9.17 -16.79
N ALA A 85 -1.79 -9.40 -15.70
CA ALA A 85 -1.12 -10.67 -15.45
C ALA A 85 -2.12 -11.84 -15.35
N GLN A 86 -3.26 -11.64 -14.68
CA GLN A 86 -4.33 -12.63 -14.64
C GLN A 86 -4.89 -12.96 -16.03
N ILE A 87 -5.16 -11.93 -16.85
CA ILE A 87 -5.66 -12.15 -18.22
C ILE A 87 -4.62 -12.90 -19.06
N ILE A 88 -3.34 -12.53 -18.98
CA ILE A 88 -2.25 -13.21 -19.69
C ILE A 88 -2.17 -14.69 -19.26
N PHE A 89 -2.30 -14.95 -17.95
CA PHE A 89 -2.31 -16.31 -17.42
C PHE A 89 -3.50 -17.14 -17.94
N ILE A 90 -4.71 -16.58 -17.94
CA ILE A 90 -5.89 -17.26 -18.47
C ILE A 90 -5.72 -17.56 -19.95
N TYR A 91 -5.24 -16.58 -20.73
CA TYR A 91 -5.02 -16.72 -22.16
C TYR A 91 -3.98 -17.81 -22.47
N SER A 92 -2.86 -17.84 -21.75
CA SER A 92 -1.83 -18.86 -21.95
C SER A 92 -2.30 -20.26 -21.52
N ALA A 93 -3.07 -20.37 -20.44
CA ALA A 93 -3.68 -21.63 -20.01
C ALA A 93 -4.64 -22.18 -21.07
N ALA A 94 -5.48 -21.31 -21.66
CA ALA A 94 -6.40 -21.68 -22.72
C ALA A 94 -5.68 -22.15 -24.00
N LEU A 95 -4.62 -21.45 -24.43
CA LEU A 95 -3.79 -21.88 -25.57
C LEU A 95 -3.15 -23.26 -25.36
N ASN A 96 -2.82 -23.61 -24.12
CA ASN A 96 -2.27 -24.91 -23.76
C ASN A 96 -3.34 -26.01 -23.58
N GLY A 97 -4.60 -25.73 -23.92
CA GLY A 97 -5.70 -26.69 -23.83
C GLY A 97 -6.08 -27.08 -22.41
N GLN A 98 -5.76 -26.24 -21.40
CA GLN A 98 -6.18 -26.53 -20.03
C GLN A 98 -7.70 -26.42 -19.87
N PRO A 99 -8.35 -27.40 -19.22
CA PRO A 99 -9.77 -27.30 -18.89
C PRO A 99 -10.05 -26.07 -18.03
N ILE A 100 -11.20 -25.43 -18.24
CA ILE A 100 -11.57 -24.19 -17.55
C ILE A 100 -11.73 -24.40 -16.04
N GLU A 101 -12.13 -25.60 -15.63
CA GLU A 101 -12.27 -26.02 -14.23
C GLU A 101 -10.92 -25.90 -13.51
N LYS A 102 -9.84 -26.37 -14.15
CA LYS A 102 -8.48 -26.29 -13.61
C LYS A 102 -7.98 -24.85 -13.52
N ILE A 103 -8.42 -23.98 -14.43
CA ILE A 103 -8.11 -22.54 -14.37
C ILE A 103 -8.83 -21.89 -13.19
N PHE A 104 -10.09 -22.25 -12.92
CA PHE A 104 -10.85 -21.74 -11.78
C PHE A 104 -10.26 -22.20 -10.44
N GLU A 105 -9.84 -23.46 -10.33
CA GLU A 105 -9.12 -23.97 -9.17
C GLU A 105 -7.84 -23.16 -8.89
N ASN A 106 -7.02 -22.93 -9.93
CA ASN A 106 -5.78 -22.16 -9.81
C ASN A 106 -6.01 -20.70 -9.38
N LEU A 107 -7.09 -20.09 -9.88
CA LEU A 107 -7.48 -18.73 -9.53
C LEU A 107 -8.23 -18.65 -8.19
N LYS A 108 -8.52 -19.79 -7.55
CA LYS A 108 -9.29 -19.90 -6.30
C LYS A 108 -10.67 -19.24 -6.39
N ILE A 109 -11.34 -19.46 -7.52
CA ILE A 109 -12.71 -18.97 -7.80
C ILE A 109 -13.70 -20.11 -8.07
N ALA A 110 -13.23 -21.36 -8.00
CA ALA A 110 -14.05 -22.57 -8.01
C ALA A 110 -14.68 -22.83 -6.64
#